data_AF-L9YVV5-F1
#
_entry.id   AF-L9YVV5-F1
#
_cell.length_a   1.000
_cell.length_b   1.000
_cell.length_c   1.000
_cell.angle_alpha   90.00
_cell.angle_beta   90.00
_cell.angle_gamma   90.00
#
_symmetry.space_group_name_H-M   'P 1'
#
loop_
_entity.id
_entity.type
_entity.pdbx_description
1 polymer ?
#
loop_
_entity_poly.entity_id
_entity_poly.type
_entity_poly.pdbx_seq_one_letter_code
_entity_poly.pdbx_strand_id
1 'polypeptide(L)'
;MTRAVWVKADDTVGDWDDRRARITAALEAGADWVLVDEDDVERVHELGDINVAAFRTDGNVTLVDDIDEAEDETGDAATRADAIVVGKNGEGDATIDLPEDFSGSADLSTLRRDGDFDRGAYVRILGTEY
;
A
#
# COMPACT_ATOMS: atom_id res chain seq x y z
N MET A 1 14.49 -18.47 6.88
CA MET A 1 13.67 -17.24 6.76
C MET A 1 14.62 -16.08 6.75
N THR A 2 14.76 -15.40 5.61
CA THR A 2 15.43 -14.11 5.53
C THR A 2 14.56 -13.07 6.23
N ARG A 3 15.18 -12.15 6.97
CA ARG A 3 14.48 -11.00 7.53
C ARG A 3 14.38 -9.95 6.43
N ALA A 4 13.26 -9.24 6.35
CA ALA A 4 13.08 -8.09 5.48
C ALA A 4 12.85 -6.84 6.34
N VAL A 5 13.43 -5.72 5.93
CA VAL A 5 13.27 -4.39 6.54
C VAL A 5 12.29 -3.59 5.70
N TRP A 6 11.27 -3.06 6.35
CA TRP A 6 10.21 -2.27 5.73
C TRP A 6 10.24 -0.84 6.26
N VAL A 7 10.11 0.15 5.38
CA VAL A 7 9.99 1.56 5.74
C VAL A 7 8.66 2.11 5.26
N LYS A 8 7.76 2.45 6.19
CA LYS A 8 6.52 3.18 5.90
C LYS A 8 6.85 4.66 5.61
N ALA A 9 6.44 5.13 4.44
CA ALA A 9 6.72 6.46 3.89
C ALA A 9 5.52 7.08 3.15
N ASP A 10 4.32 6.83 3.66
CA ASP A 10 3.04 7.36 3.18
C ASP A 10 2.78 8.81 3.67
N ASP A 11 1.61 9.37 3.32
CA ASP A 11 1.16 10.74 3.62
C ASP A 11 1.29 11.17 5.09
N THR A 12 1.30 10.22 6.03
CA THR A 12 1.52 10.48 7.45
C THR A 12 2.91 11.05 7.77
N VAL A 13 3.87 10.93 6.85
CA VAL A 13 5.21 11.48 6.98
C VAL A 13 5.25 12.99 6.74
N GLY A 14 4.40 13.50 5.85
CA GLY A 14 4.40 14.89 5.44
C GLY A 14 4.16 15.05 3.95
N ASP A 15 4.66 16.15 3.38
CA ASP A 15 4.53 16.40 1.95
C ASP A 15 5.49 15.51 1.13
N TRP A 16 5.54 15.74 -0.19
CA TRP A 16 6.40 14.95 -1.06
C TRP A 16 7.90 15.10 -0.72
N ASP A 17 8.37 16.28 -0.33
CA ASP A 17 9.78 16.48 0.00
C ASP A 17 10.15 15.69 1.28
N ASP A 18 9.26 15.67 2.27
CA ASP A 18 9.43 14.86 3.48
C ASP A 18 9.42 13.35 3.19
N ARG A 19 8.45 12.89 2.39
CA ARG A 19 8.34 11.49 1.96
C ARG A 19 9.56 11.06 1.16
N ARG A 20 9.97 11.85 0.18
CA ARG A 20 11.15 11.61 -0.65
C ARG A 20 12.41 11.50 0.19
N ALA A 21 12.64 12.41 1.14
CA ALA A 21 13.80 12.36 2.01
C ALA A 21 13.87 11.04 2.81
N ARG A 22 12.72 10.57 3.31
CA ARG A 22 12.61 9.30 4.02
C ARG A 22 12.84 8.08 3.12
N ILE A 23 12.29 8.09 1.90
CA ILE A 23 12.49 7.03 0.90
C ILE A 23 13.96 6.94 0.48
N THR A 24 14.60 8.08 0.20
CA THR A 24 16.02 8.12 -0.13
C THR A 24 16.87 7.57 1.02
N ALA A 25 16.56 7.93 2.27
CA ALA A 25 17.27 7.37 3.42
C ALA A 25 17.06 5.85 3.55
N ALA A 26 15.88 5.32 3.20
CA ALA A 26 15.61 3.88 3.18
C ALA A 26 16.44 3.15 2.12
N LEU A 27 16.50 3.72 0.91
CA LEU A 27 17.35 3.23 -0.19
C LEU A 27 18.83 3.20 0.22
N GLU A 28 19.35 4.28 0.79
CA GLU A 28 20.74 4.38 1.24
C GLU A 28 21.07 3.43 2.40
N ALA A 29 20.08 3.14 3.26
CA ALA A 29 20.21 2.20 4.37
C ALA A 29 20.07 0.73 3.96
N GLY A 30 19.70 0.45 2.70
CA GLY A 30 19.47 -0.91 2.21
C GLY A 30 18.21 -1.56 2.77
N ALA A 31 17.13 -0.78 2.93
CA ALA A 31 15.81 -1.35 3.24
C ALA A 31 15.32 -2.22 2.06
N ASP A 32 14.59 -3.29 2.37
CA ASP A 32 14.09 -4.22 1.36
C ASP A 32 12.80 -3.71 0.71
N TRP A 33 11.97 -2.99 1.47
CA TRP A 33 10.65 -2.52 1.04
C TRP A 33 10.36 -1.10 1.52
N VAL A 34 9.68 -0.33 0.68
CA VAL A 34 9.02 0.92 1.05
C VAL A 34 7.52 0.78 0.89
N LEU A 35 6.77 1.24 1.90
CA LEU A 35 5.32 1.25 1.90
C LEU A 35 4.82 2.69 1.76
N VAL A 36 4.20 3.00 0.63
CA VAL A 36 3.79 4.36 0.20
C VAL A 36 2.31 4.40 -0.18
N ASP A 37 1.80 5.58 -0.51
CA ASP A 37 0.48 5.71 -1.15
C ASP A 37 0.58 5.40 -2.65
N GLU A 38 -0.52 4.94 -3.26
CA GLU A 38 -0.55 4.56 -4.68
C GLU A 38 -0.07 5.68 -5.62
N ASP A 39 -0.38 6.93 -5.30
CA ASP A 39 -0.03 8.11 -6.10
C ASP A 39 1.49 8.39 -6.15
N ASP A 40 2.27 7.79 -5.25
CA ASP A 40 3.71 8.00 -5.15
C ASP A 40 4.53 6.89 -5.81
N VAL A 41 3.92 5.78 -6.24
CA VAL A 41 4.60 4.58 -6.76
C VAL A 41 5.56 4.93 -7.91
N GLU A 42 5.06 5.62 -8.93
CA GLU A 42 5.85 6.03 -10.10
C GLU A 42 7.05 6.88 -9.68
N ARG A 43 6.82 7.87 -8.83
CA ARG A 43 7.88 8.76 -8.35
C ARG A 43 8.91 8.03 -7.49
N VAL A 44 8.52 6.99 -6.76
CA VAL A 44 9.44 6.15 -5.96
C VAL A 44 10.35 5.35 -6.89
N HIS A 45 9.81 4.75 -7.95
CA HIS A 45 10.62 4.02 -8.94
C HIS A 45 11.63 4.92 -9.65
N GLU A 46 11.33 6.22 -9.82
CA GLU A 46 12.30 7.20 -10.34
C GLU A 46 13.47 7.48 -9.38
N LEU A 47 13.29 7.26 -8.07
CA LEU A 47 14.34 7.51 -7.07
C LEU A 47 15.38 6.38 -6.99
N GLY A 48 14.99 5.15 -7.31
CA GLY A 48 15.88 4.00 -7.28
C GLY A 48 15.16 2.66 -7.32
N ASP A 49 15.98 1.60 -7.34
CA ASP A 49 15.51 0.20 -7.34
C ASP A 49 15.29 -0.27 -5.90
N ILE A 50 14.03 -0.44 -5.52
CA ILE A 50 13.57 -0.98 -4.24
C ILE A 50 12.17 -1.57 -4.44
N ASN A 51 11.81 -2.60 -3.67
CA ASN A 51 10.46 -3.15 -3.75
C ASN A 51 9.45 -2.14 -3.17
N VAL A 52 8.41 -1.84 -3.94
CA VAL A 52 7.38 -0.85 -3.59
C VAL A 52 6.08 -1.55 -3.23
N ALA A 53 5.64 -1.37 -1.99
CA ALA A 53 4.30 -1.71 -1.57
C ALA A 53 3.44 -0.44 -1.53
N ALA A 54 2.22 -0.50 -2.05
CA ALA A 54 1.30 0.63 -2.06
C ALA A 54 0.05 0.37 -1.23
N PHE A 55 -0.36 1.36 -0.44
CA PHE A 55 -1.68 1.34 0.18
C PHE A 55 -2.76 1.48 -0.88
N ARG A 56 -3.72 0.54 -0.87
CA ARG A 56 -4.98 0.67 -1.58
C ARG A 56 -6.06 1.03 -0.57
N THR A 57 -6.65 2.20 -0.75
CA THR A 57 -7.80 2.65 0.06
C THR A 57 -9.00 2.77 -0.87
N ASP A 58 -10.12 2.13 -0.52
CA ASP A 58 -11.38 2.15 -1.29
C ASP A 58 -11.95 3.57 -1.53
N GLY A 59 -11.38 4.62 -0.92
CA GLY A 59 -11.73 6.03 -1.14
C GLY A 59 -11.19 6.65 -2.44
N ASN A 60 -10.16 6.05 -3.06
CA ASN A 60 -9.71 6.40 -4.41
C ASN A 60 -10.10 5.30 -5.40
N VAL A 61 -11.32 4.78 -5.27
CA VAL A 61 -12.05 4.33 -6.46
C VAL A 61 -12.34 5.60 -7.26
N THR A 62 -11.35 6.07 -8.03
CA THR A 62 -11.71 6.68 -9.31
C THR A 62 -12.62 5.64 -9.94
N LEU A 63 -13.88 6.04 -10.08
CA LEU A 63 -14.99 5.31 -10.68
C LEU A 63 -14.54 4.74 -12.02
N VAL A 64 -13.92 3.58 -11.99
CA VAL A 64 -13.76 2.74 -13.15
C VAL A 64 -13.78 1.31 -12.65
N ASP A 65 -14.85 0.65 -13.01
CA ASP A 65 -15.05 -0.79 -13.08
C ASP A 65 -14.02 -1.49 -14.01
N ASP A 66 -12.82 -0.91 -14.20
CA ASP A 66 -11.87 -1.24 -15.28
C ASP A 66 -10.54 -1.81 -14.74
N ILE A 67 -10.53 -2.45 -13.56
CA ILE A 67 -9.32 -3.18 -13.07
C ILE A 67 -9.52 -4.70 -13.11
N ASP A 68 -10.71 -5.22 -13.42
CA ASP A 68 -10.90 -6.66 -13.72
C ASP A 68 -10.81 -7.02 -15.21
N GLU A 69 -10.65 -6.05 -16.12
CA GLU A 69 -10.51 -6.31 -17.57
C GLU A 69 -9.40 -5.48 -18.26
N ALA A 70 -8.50 -4.84 -17.51
CA ALA A 70 -7.30 -4.20 -18.09
C ALA A 70 -6.05 -5.06 -17.92
N GLU A 71 -6.13 -6.32 -18.36
CA GLU A 71 -5.01 -6.89 -19.10
C GLU A 71 -5.00 -6.22 -20.50
N ASP A 72 -4.62 -4.94 -20.60
CA ASP A 72 -4.40 -4.29 -21.90
C ASP A 72 -3.20 -3.33 -21.81
N GLU A 73 -2.02 -3.92 -21.96
CA GLU A 73 -0.89 -3.43 -22.78
C GLU A 73 -0.45 -1.96 -22.73
N THR A 74 -0.75 -1.19 -21.67
CA THR A 74 -0.28 0.21 -21.54
C THR A 74 -0.05 0.74 -20.12
N GLY A 75 -0.35 -0.03 -19.07
CA GLY A 75 0.09 0.34 -17.71
C GLY A 75 1.58 0.14 -17.58
N ASP A 76 2.36 1.22 -17.69
CA ASP A 76 3.82 1.17 -17.55
C ASP A 76 4.15 0.49 -16.21
N ALA A 77 5.08 -0.48 -16.21
CA ALA A 77 5.47 -1.19 -14.99
C ALA A 77 5.87 -0.21 -13.88
N ALA A 78 6.35 0.99 -14.22
CA ALA A 78 6.66 2.06 -13.29
C ALA A 78 5.44 2.59 -12.50
N THR A 79 4.21 2.44 -13.00
CA THR A 79 2.99 2.90 -12.31
C THR A 79 2.36 1.83 -11.42
N ARG A 80 2.88 0.60 -11.44
CA ARG A 80 2.33 -0.54 -10.71
C ARG A 80 3.23 -0.90 -9.53
N ALA A 81 2.66 -0.96 -8.33
CA ALA A 81 3.36 -1.42 -7.15
C ALA A 81 3.64 -2.94 -7.20
N ASP A 82 4.74 -3.37 -6.59
CA ASP A 82 5.13 -4.78 -6.46
C ASP A 82 4.19 -5.54 -5.52
N ALA A 83 3.67 -4.85 -4.49
CA ALA A 83 2.69 -5.41 -3.56
C ALA A 83 1.58 -4.40 -3.23
N ILE A 84 0.38 -4.92 -2.96
CA ILE A 84 -0.77 -4.12 -2.55
C ILE A 84 -1.04 -4.36 -1.06
N VAL A 85 -1.18 -3.28 -0.31
CA VAL A 85 -1.46 -3.31 1.12
C VAL A 85 -2.81 -2.65 1.40
N VAL A 86 -3.69 -3.35 2.11
CA VAL A 86 -5.08 -2.93 2.36
C VAL A 86 -5.32 -2.72 3.85
N GLY A 87 -6.10 -1.69 4.22
CA GLY A 87 -6.53 -1.45 5.60
C GLY A 87 -6.01 -0.17 6.23
N LYS A 88 -5.32 0.69 5.47
CA LYS A 88 -5.06 2.07 5.88
C LYS A 88 -6.35 2.89 5.76
N ASN A 89 -6.63 3.72 6.76
CA ASN A 89 -7.88 4.49 6.87
C ASN A 89 -9.13 3.58 6.80
N GLY A 90 -9.00 2.34 7.26
CA GLY A 90 -9.98 1.27 7.06
C GLY A 90 -10.22 0.46 8.32
N GLU A 91 -10.65 -0.79 8.13
CA GLU A 91 -10.95 -1.69 9.25
C GLU A 91 -9.67 -2.18 9.93
N GLY A 92 -8.62 -2.43 9.14
CA GLY A 92 -7.33 -2.91 9.61
C GLY A 92 -6.61 -1.96 10.58
N ASP A 93 -6.66 -0.65 10.35
CA ASP A 93 -6.05 0.34 11.25
C ASP A 93 -6.99 0.93 12.31
N ALA A 94 -8.22 0.40 12.36
CA ALA A 94 -9.31 0.81 13.24
C ALA A 94 -9.79 2.25 13.01
N THR A 95 -9.63 2.79 11.80
CA THR A 95 -10.27 4.06 11.41
C THR A 95 -11.75 3.85 11.10
N ILE A 96 -12.09 2.67 10.56
CA ILE A 96 -13.45 2.17 10.37
C ILE A 96 -13.64 0.97 11.30
N ASP A 97 -14.81 0.82 11.90
CA ASP A 97 -15.10 -0.33 12.76
C ASP A 97 -15.17 -1.61 11.93
N LEU A 98 -14.50 -2.66 12.41
CA LEU A 98 -14.58 -3.99 11.81
C LEU A 98 -16.02 -4.53 11.93
N PRO A 99 -16.65 -5.01 10.85
CA PRO A 99 -18.00 -5.53 10.90
C PRO A 99 -18.09 -6.80 11.76
N GLU A 100 -19.25 -7.00 12.40
CA GLU A 100 -19.52 -8.20 13.21
C GLU A 100 -19.42 -9.50 12.39
N ASP A 101 -19.69 -9.42 11.09
CA ASP A 101 -19.51 -10.49 10.12
C ASP A 101 -18.47 -10.11 9.07
N PHE A 102 -17.46 -10.96 8.89
CA PHE A 102 -16.35 -10.74 7.95
C PHE A 102 -16.77 -10.71 6.47
N SER A 103 -17.99 -11.13 6.13
CA SER A 103 -18.53 -11.03 4.77
C SER A 103 -18.84 -9.59 4.37
N GLY A 104 -18.99 -8.68 5.35
CA GLY A 104 -19.19 -7.25 5.12
C GLY A 104 -17.90 -6.43 5.12
N SER A 105 -16.74 -7.08 5.29
CA SER A 105 -15.45 -6.38 5.42
C SER A 105 -14.99 -5.85 4.06
N ALA A 106 -14.75 -4.54 4.00
CA ALA A 106 -14.20 -3.91 2.81
C ALA A 106 -12.77 -4.41 2.54
N ASP A 107 -11.94 -4.44 3.59
CA ASP A 107 -10.54 -4.87 3.48
C ASP A 107 -10.44 -6.32 3.00
N LEU A 108 -11.23 -7.24 3.58
CA LEU A 108 -11.22 -8.65 3.18
C LEU A 108 -11.79 -8.86 1.77
N SER A 109 -12.77 -8.07 1.35
CA SER A 109 -13.30 -8.13 -0.02
C SER A 109 -12.21 -7.78 -1.04
N THR A 110 -11.42 -6.74 -0.76
CA THR A 110 -10.28 -6.34 -1.59
C THR A 110 -9.14 -7.37 -1.55
N LEU A 111 -8.85 -7.96 -0.38
CA LEU A 111 -7.81 -8.98 -0.24
C LEU A 111 -8.15 -10.32 -0.89
N ARG A 112 -9.43 -10.69 -0.96
CA ARG A 112 -9.90 -11.97 -1.51
C ARG A 112 -10.06 -11.98 -3.03
N ARG A 113 -10.02 -10.81 -3.68
CA ARG A 113 -10.13 -10.72 -5.14
C ARG A 113 -8.93 -11.40 -5.80
N ASP A 114 -9.21 -12.31 -6.73
CA ASP A 114 -8.18 -13.03 -7.49
C ASP A 114 -7.30 -12.06 -8.29
N GLY A 115 -6.02 -12.42 -8.49
CA GLY A 115 -5.08 -11.66 -9.30
C GLY A 115 -3.62 -12.04 -9.04
N ASP A 116 -2.74 -11.71 -9.99
CA ASP A 116 -1.31 -12.06 -9.96
C ASP A 116 -0.47 -10.96 -9.27
N PHE A 117 -0.82 -10.64 -8.03
CA PHE A 117 -0.12 -9.63 -7.23
C PHE A 117 0.03 -10.10 -5.79
N ASP A 118 1.18 -9.82 -5.18
CA ASP A 118 1.35 -9.99 -3.75
C ASP A 118 0.44 -9.00 -3.00
N ARG A 119 -0.34 -9.52 -2.04
CA ARG A 119 -1.27 -8.73 -1.23
C ARG A 119 -1.05 -8.93 0.25
N GLY A 120 -1.23 -7.87 1.03
CA GLY A 120 -1.09 -7.88 2.48
C GLY A 120 -2.14 -7.03 3.19
N ALA A 121 -2.49 -7.44 4.40
CA ALA A 121 -3.32 -6.63 5.31
C ALA A 121 -2.42 -5.71 6.14
N TYR A 122 -2.81 -4.45 6.27
CA TYR A 122 -2.25 -3.50 7.22
C TYR A 122 -3.10 -3.48 8.48
N VAL A 123 -2.50 -3.86 9.61
CA VAL A 123 -3.17 -3.84 10.91
C VAL A 123 -2.38 -2.98 11.87
N ARG A 124 -3.03 -2.01 12.51
CA ARG A 124 -2.40 -1.20 13.55
C ARG A 124 -2.68 -1.81 14.92
N ILE A 125 -1.64 -2.34 15.55
CA ILE A 125 -1.73 -2.83 16.94
C ILE A 125 -1.62 -1.62 17.86
N LEU A 126 -2.74 -1.18 18.40
CA LEU A 126 -2.80 -0.15 19.43
C LEU A 126 -2.47 -0.75 20.80
N GLY A 127 -1.82 0.06 21.65
CA GLY A 127 -1.67 -0.28 23.07
C GLY A 127 -3.01 -0.14 23.81
N THR A 128 -3.03 -0.59 25.07
CA THR A 128 -4.19 -0.39 25.95
C THR A 128 -4.42 1.10 26.19
N GLU A 129 -5.63 1.58 25.94
CA GLU A 129 -6.08 2.90 26.37
C GLU A 129 -6.31 2.87 27.89
N TYR A 130 -5.72 3.82 28.62
CA TYR A 130 -5.80 3.94 30.08
C TYR A 130 -6.64 5.15 30.49
#